data_AF-A0A3D6B2U3-F1
#
_entry.id   AF-A0A3D6B2U3-F1
#
_cell.length_a   1.000
_cell.length_b   1.000
_cell.length_c   1.000
_cell.angle_alpha   90.00
_cell.angle_beta   90.00
_cell.angle_gamma   90.00
#
_symmetry.space_group_name_H-M   'P 1'
#
loop_
_entity.id
_entity.type
_entity.pdbx_description
1 polymer ?
#
loop_
_entity_poly.entity_id
_entity_poly.type
_entity_poly.pdbx_seq_one_letter_code
_entity_poly.pdbx_strand_id
1 'polypeptide(L)'
;MPEGESVTPYGELAILYLRQCRYQESLTCLEKKYAADGILLTYEKSREVVNKASEQRLKNPSWALALSVIPGCGYFYAGSPYSAITALILNGVLSYATYTSFKSENYGVGFILGALNLSFYIGNMVGSKQSAERYNANLKRSASDELRKLNPYIN
;
A
#
# COMPACT_ATOMS: atom_id res chain seq x y z
N MET A 1 -6.98 -47.38 -3.98
CA MET A 1 -6.64 -46.04 -3.45
C MET A 1 -5.24 -45.71 -3.91
N PRO A 2 -5.04 -44.70 -4.77
CA PRO A 2 -3.72 -44.13 -4.98
C PRO A 2 -3.54 -42.85 -4.14
N GLU A 3 -2.31 -42.66 -3.72
CA GLU A 3 -1.80 -41.66 -2.78
C GLU A 3 -1.53 -40.33 -3.50
N GLY A 4 -2.11 -39.24 -2.97
CA GLY A 4 -1.36 -38.07 -2.47
C GLY A 4 -0.30 -37.34 -3.30
N GLU A 5 -0.21 -37.44 -4.63
CA GLU A 5 0.81 -36.73 -5.41
C GLU A 5 0.44 -35.29 -5.84
N SER A 6 1.00 -34.33 -5.09
CA SER A 6 1.30 -32.93 -5.42
C SER A 6 0.14 -31.95 -5.69
N VAL A 7 -0.18 -31.17 -4.65
CA VAL A 7 -0.61 -29.78 -4.78
C VAL A 7 0.33 -29.09 -5.79
N THR A 8 -0.18 -28.71 -6.96
CA THR A 8 0.68 -28.22 -8.04
C THR A 8 1.44 -26.95 -7.59
N PRO A 9 2.78 -26.94 -7.54
CA PRO A 9 3.57 -25.80 -7.04
C PRO A 9 3.31 -24.52 -7.85
N TYR A 10 2.83 -24.67 -9.08
CA TYR A 10 2.48 -23.58 -9.98
C TYR A 10 1.39 -22.66 -9.43
N GLY A 11 0.44 -23.16 -8.62
CA GLY A 11 -0.58 -22.33 -8.00
C GLY A 11 0.00 -21.34 -6.98
N GLU A 12 0.83 -21.84 -6.07
CA GLU A 12 1.52 -20.99 -5.07
C GLU A 12 2.54 -20.07 -5.72
N LEU A 13 3.30 -20.56 -6.70
CA LEU A 13 4.26 -19.76 -7.46
C LEU A 13 3.56 -18.62 -8.20
N ALA A 14 2.38 -18.83 -8.77
CA ALA A 14 1.60 -17.78 -9.42
C ALA A 14 1.21 -16.66 -8.45
N ILE A 15 0.80 -17.02 -7.22
CA ILE A 15 0.49 -16.05 -6.16
C ILE A 15 1.75 -15.30 -5.71
N LEU A 16 2.87 -16.02 -5.56
CA LEU A 16 4.15 -15.41 -5.18
C LEU A 16 4.64 -14.40 -6.21
N TYR A 17 4.61 -14.76 -7.50
CA TYR A 17 4.97 -13.85 -8.59
C TYR A 17 4.02 -12.66 -8.69
N LEU A 18 2.71 -12.85 -8.47
CA LEU A 18 1.75 -11.74 -8.43
C LEU A 18 2.09 -10.73 -7.32
N ARG A 19 2.43 -11.21 -6.11
CA ARG A 19 2.85 -10.32 -4.99
C ARG A 19 4.14 -9.58 -5.28
N GLN A 20 5.04 -10.19 -6.07
CA GLN A 20 6.27 -9.57 -6.57
C GLN A 20 6.02 -8.62 -7.76
N CYS A 21 4.78 -8.44 -8.23
CA CYS A 21 4.45 -7.69 -9.44
C CYS A 21 5.08 -8.27 -10.73
N ARG A 22 5.41 -9.55 -10.71
CA ARG A 22 5.92 -10.31 -11.88
C ARG A 22 4.73 -10.95 -12.60
N TYR A 23 3.91 -10.10 -13.22
CA TYR A 23 2.62 -10.50 -13.79
C TYR A 23 2.77 -11.55 -14.90
N GLN A 24 3.76 -11.40 -15.77
CA GLN A 24 3.99 -12.35 -16.87
C GLN A 24 4.30 -13.76 -16.36
N GLU A 25 5.14 -13.86 -15.34
CA GLU A 25 5.52 -15.15 -14.75
C GLU A 25 4.38 -15.78 -13.96
N SER A 26 3.57 -14.95 -13.29
CA SER A 26 2.32 -15.37 -12.68
C SER A 26 1.38 -16.00 -13.72
N LEU A 27 1.19 -15.36 -14.87
CA LEU A 27 0.38 -15.89 -15.98
C LEU A 27 0.94 -17.22 -16.54
N THR A 28 2.25 -17.32 -16.74
CA THR A 28 2.89 -18.57 -17.19
C THR A 28 2.68 -19.72 -16.20
N CYS A 29 2.77 -19.45 -14.90
CA CYS A 29 2.47 -20.45 -13.87
C CYS A 29 1.00 -20.87 -13.88
N LEU A 30 0.07 -19.93 -14.06
CA LEU A 30 -1.36 -20.25 -14.20
C LEU A 30 -1.61 -21.11 -15.43
N GLU A 31 -1.05 -20.78 -16.59
CA GLU A 31 -1.19 -21.56 -17.81
C GLU A 31 -0.73 -23.01 -17.62
N LYS A 32 0.45 -23.22 -17.00
CA LYS A 32 0.96 -24.56 -16.66
C LYS A 32 0.04 -25.32 -15.71
N LYS A 33 -0.55 -24.62 -14.73
CA LYS A 33 -1.50 -25.23 -13.79
C LYS A 33 -2.77 -25.72 -14.49
N TYR A 34 -3.40 -24.86 -15.28
CA TYR A 34 -4.68 -25.20 -15.92
C TYR A 34 -4.54 -26.08 -17.15
N ALA A 35 -3.35 -26.16 -17.76
CA ALA A 35 -3.05 -27.16 -18.79
C ALA A 35 -3.20 -28.60 -18.27
N ALA A 36 -3.02 -28.81 -16.96
CA ALA A 36 -3.23 -30.11 -16.31
C ALA A 36 -4.68 -30.34 -15.86
N ASP A 37 -5.37 -29.29 -15.39
CA ASP A 37 -6.72 -29.37 -14.79
C ASP A 37 -7.88 -29.29 -15.80
N GLY A 38 -7.67 -28.74 -17.00
CA GLY A 38 -8.70 -28.64 -18.05
C GLY A 38 -9.82 -27.62 -17.79
N ILE A 39 -9.75 -26.83 -16.72
CA ILE A 39 -10.81 -25.86 -16.34
C ILE A 39 -10.54 -24.48 -16.96
N LEU A 40 -11.01 -24.28 -18.20
CA LEU A 40 -10.82 -23.04 -18.95
C LEU A 40 -11.44 -21.80 -18.27
N LEU A 41 -12.62 -21.95 -17.64
CA LEU A 41 -13.32 -20.83 -16.99
C LEU A 41 -12.55 -20.26 -15.79
N THR A 42 -11.88 -21.12 -15.01
CA THR A 42 -11.10 -20.69 -13.84
C THR A 42 -9.78 -20.04 -14.26
N TYR A 43 -9.18 -20.50 -15.36
CA TYR A 43 -8.04 -19.85 -15.99
C TYR A 43 -8.37 -18.43 -16.43
N GLU A 44 -9.46 -18.24 -17.16
CA GLU A 44 -9.91 -16.93 -17.64
C GLU A 44 -10.11 -15.93 -16.49
N LYS A 45 -10.82 -16.35 -15.44
CA LYS A 45 -11.01 -15.52 -14.23
C LYS A 45 -9.68 -15.21 -13.53
N SER A 46 -8.78 -16.20 -13.43
CA SER A 46 -7.47 -16.00 -12.79
C SER A 46 -6.60 -15.03 -13.60
N ARG A 47 -6.64 -15.12 -14.93
CA ARG A 47 -5.96 -14.19 -15.85
C ARG A 47 -6.52 -12.78 -15.71
N GLU A 48 -7.84 -12.63 -15.62
CA GLU A 48 -8.48 -11.34 -15.40
C GLU A 48 -7.99 -10.66 -14.11
N VAL A 49 -7.89 -11.41 -13.00
CA VAL A 49 -7.36 -10.89 -11.73
C VAL A 49 -5.92 -10.39 -11.88
N VAL A 50 -5.06 -11.16 -12.56
CA VAL A 50 -3.66 -10.77 -12.78
C VAL A 50 -3.55 -9.54 -13.69
N ASN A 51 -4.35 -9.48 -14.76
CA ASN A 51 -4.37 -8.33 -15.67
C ASN A 51 -4.87 -7.07 -14.96
N LYS A 52 -5.96 -7.16 -14.21
CA LYS A 52 -6.47 -6.06 -13.37
C LYS A 52 -5.42 -5.58 -12.38
N ALA A 53 -4.69 -6.49 -11.74
CA ALA A 53 -3.61 -6.13 -10.82
C ALA A 53 -2.39 -5.49 -11.54
N SER A 54 -2.19 -5.77 -12.83
CA SER A 54 -1.13 -5.18 -13.66
C SER A 54 -1.45 -3.76 -14.12
N GLU A 55 -2.74 -3.46 -14.34
CA GLU A 55 -3.22 -2.14 -14.74
C GLU A 55 -3.23 -1.15 -13.57
N GLN A 56 -3.36 -1.65 -12.34
CA GLN A 56 -3.38 -0.82 -11.15
C GLN A 56 -2.01 -0.22 -10.85
N ARG A 57 -1.96 1.11 -10.78
CA ARG A 57 -0.72 1.86 -10.51
C ARG A 57 -0.37 1.86 -9.03
N LEU A 58 0.80 1.29 -8.71
CA LEU A 58 1.43 1.45 -7.40
C LEU A 58 1.83 2.91 -7.16
N LYS A 59 1.69 3.35 -5.91
CA LYS A 59 2.15 4.66 -5.44
C LYS A 59 3.63 4.60 -5.11
N ASN A 60 4.37 5.66 -5.39
CA ASN A 60 5.79 5.72 -5.03
C ASN A 60 5.93 6.32 -3.62
N PRO A 61 6.45 5.58 -2.62
CA PRO A 61 6.58 6.08 -1.26
C PRO A 61 7.53 7.27 -1.12
N SER A 62 8.56 7.35 -1.96
CA SER A 62 9.51 8.47 -1.95
C SER A 62 8.86 9.76 -2.44
N TRP A 63 7.97 9.68 -3.44
CA TRP A 63 7.18 10.83 -3.88
C TRP A 63 6.17 11.26 -2.83
N ALA A 64 5.55 10.31 -2.12
CA ALA A 64 4.67 10.62 -0.99
C ALA A 64 5.44 11.43 0.07
N LEU A 65 6.66 11.02 0.40
CA LEU A 65 7.52 11.71 1.36
C LEU A 65 7.96 13.10 0.88
N ALA A 66 8.34 13.23 -0.39
CA ALA A 66 8.72 14.52 -0.97
C ALA A 66 7.55 15.52 -0.98
N LEU A 67 6.33 15.05 -1.25
CA LEU A 67 5.12 15.89 -1.22
C LEU A 67 4.73 16.29 0.21
N SER A 68 5.13 15.54 1.25
CA SER A 68 4.81 15.86 2.65
C SER A 68 5.52 17.10 3.20
N VAL A 69 6.39 17.75 2.42
CA VAL A 69 6.92 19.07 2.77
C VAL A 69 5.78 20.07 3.00
N ILE A 70 4.69 19.95 2.24
CA ILE A 70 3.44 20.62 2.57
C ILE A 70 2.62 19.63 3.43
N PRO A 71 2.32 19.97 4.70
CA PRO A 71 1.55 19.09 5.58
C PRO A 71 0.25 18.59 4.91
N GLY A 72 0.10 17.27 4.84
CA GLY A 72 -1.07 16.62 4.26
C GLY A 72 -0.96 16.23 2.78
N CYS A 73 -0.09 16.86 1.98
CA CYS A 73 0.01 16.56 0.54
C CYS A 73 0.50 15.13 0.24
N GLY A 74 1.47 14.61 1.01
CA GLY A 74 1.91 13.22 0.87
C GLY A 74 0.83 12.19 1.18
N TYR A 75 0.00 12.44 2.21
CA TYR A 75 -1.16 11.61 2.52
C TYR A 75 -2.24 11.68 1.43
N PHE A 76 -2.46 12.86 0.86
CA PHE A 76 -3.40 13.03 -0.25
C PHE A 76 -2.94 12.21 -1.47
N TYR A 77 -1.66 12.27 -1.82
CA TYR A 77 -1.07 11.44 -2.87
C TYR A 77 -1.23 9.93 -2.61
N ALA A 78 -1.04 9.51 -1.36
CA ALA A 78 -1.20 8.14 -0.90
C ALA A 78 -2.67 7.67 -0.82
N GLY A 79 -3.65 8.53 -1.13
CA GLY A 79 -5.07 8.20 -1.09
C GLY A 79 -5.66 8.15 0.31
N SER A 80 -5.07 8.85 1.27
CA SER A 80 -5.54 8.96 2.66
C SER A 80 -6.04 10.38 2.98
N PRO A 81 -7.23 10.79 2.53
CA PRO A 81 -7.73 12.16 2.69
C PRO A 81 -7.94 12.56 4.16
N TYR A 82 -8.40 11.63 5.01
CA TYR A 82 -8.57 11.88 6.44
C TYR A 82 -7.23 12.22 7.10
N SER A 83 -6.19 11.42 6.85
CA SER A 83 -4.84 11.69 7.36
C SER A 83 -4.26 12.99 6.78
N ALA A 84 -4.57 13.33 5.53
CA ALA A 84 -4.16 14.59 4.92
C ALA A 84 -4.72 15.81 5.67
N ILE A 85 -6.02 15.79 5.95
CA ILE A 85 -6.71 16.87 6.67
C ILE A 85 -6.20 16.96 8.12
N THR A 86 -6.06 15.83 8.82
CA THR A 86 -5.53 15.82 10.18
C THR A 86 -4.12 16.38 10.25
N ALA A 87 -3.24 16.00 9.31
CA ALA A 87 -1.89 16.55 9.24
C ALA A 87 -1.91 18.06 9.01
N LEU A 88 -2.74 18.55 8.09
CA LEU A 88 -2.85 19.99 7.81
C LEU A 88 -3.31 20.77 9.05
N ILE A 89 -4.40 20.32 9.69
CA ILE A 89 -4.96 20.99 10.87
C ILE A 89 -3.95 20.98 12.02
N LEU A 90 -3.36 19.82 12.32
CA LEU A 90 -2.46 19.68 13.46
C LEU A 90 -1.21 20.56 13.30
N ASN A 91 -0.51 20.49 12.17
CA ASN A 91 0.65 21.36 11.94
C ASN A 91 0.24 22.84 11.86
N GLY A 92 -0.94 23.16 11.32
CA GLY A 92 -1.44 24.54 11.26
C GLY A 92 -1.68 25.12 12.65
N VAL A 93 -2.41 24.38 13.50
CA VAL A 93 -2.71 24.78 14.88
C VAL A 93 -1.43 24.89 15.70
N LEU A 94 -0.52 23.91 15.63
CA LEU A 94 0.75 23.98 16.37
C LEU A 94 1.65 25.11 15.88
N SER A 95 1.72 25.35 14.56
CA SER A 95 2.50 26.46 14.01
C SER A 95 1.94 27.80 14.48
N TYR A 96 0.62 27.97 14.45
CA TYR A 96 -0.05 29.18 14.92
C TYR A 96 0.15 29.41 16.43
N ALA A 97 0.02 28.35 17.23
CA ALA A 97 0.23 28.41 18.67
C ALA A 97 1.69 28.77 19.02
N THR A 98 2.65 28.13 18.34
CA THR A 98 4.09 28.42 18.48
C THR A 98 4.36 29.90 18.16
N TYR A 99 3.87 30.37 17.01
CA TYR A 99 4.03 31.77 16.58
C TYR A 99 3.44 32.76 17.60
N THR A 100 2.23 32.48 18.09
CA THR A 100 1.56 33.32 19.08
C THR A 100 2.32 33.35 20.40
N SER A 101 2.87 32.23 20.86
CA SER A 101 3.69 32.18 22.08
C SER A 101 4.96 33.03 21.97
N PHE A 102 5.67 32.97 20.84
CA PHE A 102 6.82 33.84 20.60
C PHE A 102 6.44 35.31 20.51
N LYS A 103 5.32 35.62 19.85
CA LYS A 103 4.80 37.00 19.74
C LYS A 103 4.42 37.59 21.10
N SER A 104 3.91 36.77 22.01
CA SER A 104 3.56 37.18 23.38
C SER A 104 4.73 37.05 24.37
N GLU A 105 5.97 36.95 23.88
CA GLU A 105 7.20 36.82 24.69
C GLU A 105 7.22 35.61 25.64
N ASN A 106 6.32 34.65 25.44
CA ASN A 106 6.29 33.41 26.20
C ASN A 106 7.21 32.37 25.52
N TYR A 107 8.52 32.65 25.59
CA TYR A 107 9.55 31.86 24.93
C TYR A 107 9.58 30.40 25.41
N GLY A 108 9.35 30.16 26.71
CA GLY A 108 9.32 28.81 27.26
C GLY A 108 8.25 27.94 26.58
N VAL A 109 7.02 28.44 26.50
CA VAL A 109 5.93 27.75 25.79
C VAL A 109 6.22 27.69 24.28
N GLY A 110 6.78 28.75 23.71
CA GLY A 110 7.18 28.81 22.30
C GLY A 110 8.16 27.70 21.91
N PHE A 111 9.21 27.47 22.70
CA PHE A 111 10.17 26.39 22.45
C PHE A 111 9.55 25.00 22.57
N ILE A 112 8.71 24.77 23.60
CA ILE A 112 8.01 23.50 23.78
C ILE A 112 7.09 23.21 22.58
N LEU A 113 6.27 24.19 22.18
CA LEU A 113 5.37 24.04 21.03
C LEU A 113 6.13 23.90 19.71
N GLY A 114 7.24 24.61 19.54
CA GLY A 114 8.09 24.50 18.35
C GLY A 114 8.72 23.12 18.22
N ALA A 115 9.28 22.57 19.30
CA ALA A 115 9.82 21.21 19.32
C ALA A 115 8.73 20.16 19.05
N LEU A 116 7.54 20.38 19.61
CA LEU A 116 6.39 19.51 19.39
C LEU A 116 5.92 19.57 17.93
N ASN A 117 5.82 20.76 17.35
CA ASN A 117 5.47 20.98 15.95
C ASN A 117 6.46 20.27 15.02
N LEU A 118 7.76 20.45 15.23
CA LEU A 118 8.80 19.78 14.45
C LEU A 118 8.68 18.25 14.54
N SER A 119 8.41 17.72 15.74
CA SER A 119 8.22 16.28 15.96
C SER A 119 7.02 15.75 15.17
N PHE A 120 5.88 16.44 15.23
CA PHE A 120 4.70 16.08 14.44
C PHE A 120 4.93 16.24 12.94
N TYR A 121 5.66 17.27 12.51
CA TYR A 121 5.97 17.51 11.11
C TYR A 121 6.77 16.34 10.51
N ILE A 122 7.85 15.93 11.18
CA ILE A 122 8.65 14.74 10.78
C ILE A 122 7.77 13.48 10.80
N GLY A 123 6.96 13.30 11.84
CA GLY A 123 6.03 12.18 11.95
C GLY A 123 5.05 12.10 10.77
N ASN A 124 4.57 13.25 10.29
CA ASN A 124 3.68 13.32 9.13
C ASN A 124 4.37 12.92 7.82
N MET A 125 5.64 13.26 7.63
CA MET A 125 6.41 12.83 6.46
C MET A 125 6.58 11.31 6.44
N VAL A 126 7.02 10.72 7.56
CA VAL A 126 7.19 9.26 7.69
C VAL A 126 5.84 8.55 7.54
N GLY A 127 4.79 9.07 8.16
CA GLY A 127 3.44 8.49 8.07
C GLY A 127 2.85 8.57 6.66
N SER A 128 3.16 9.60 5.88
CA SER A 128 2.76 9.72 4.47
C SER A 128 3.43 8.64 3.61
N LYS A 129 4.74 8.41 3.81
CA LYS A 129 5.47 7.31 3.16
C LYS A 129 4.82 5.95 3.49
N GLN A 130 4.58 5.70 4.77
CA GLN A 130 3.93 4.46 5.21
C GLN A 130 2.51 4.32 4.64
N SER A 131 1.78 5.42 4.46
CA SER A 131 0.46 5.39 3.83
C SER A 131 0.54 4.90 2.37
N ALA A 132 1.52 5.37 1.60
CA ALA A 132 1.75 4.88 0.24
C ALA A 132 2.19 3.40 0.20
N GLU A 133 3.02 2.98 1.15
CA GLU A 133 3.40 1.56 1.29
C GLU A 133 2.18 0.68 1.64
N ARG A 134 1.33 1.13 2.56
CA ARG A 134 0.08 0.46 2.93
C ARG A 134 -0.87 0.37 1.73
N TYR A 135 -1.01 1.44 0.95
CA TYR A 135 -1.80 1.42 -0.28
C TYR A 135 -1.33 0.32 -1.23
N ASN A 136 -0.02 0.25 -1.50
CA ASN A 136 0.57 -0.78 -2.36
C ASN A 136 0.41 -2.19 -1.80
N ALA A 137 0.63 -2.37 -0.50
CA ALA A 137 0.50 -3.66 0.17
C ALA A 137 -0.94 -4.18 0.13
N ASN A 138 -1.91 -3.30 0.34
CA ASN A 138 -3.34 -3.64 0.25
C ASN A 138 -3.71 -4.09 -1.16
N LEU A 139 -3.23 -3.37 -2.18
CA LEU A 139 -3.48 -3.72 -3.58
C LEU A 139 -2.97 -5.14 -3.92
N LYS A 140 -1.73 -5.43 -3.54
CA LYS A 140 -1.11 -6.75 -3.73
C LYS A 140 -1.85 -7.85 -2.98
N ARG A 141 -2.27 -7.56 -1.75
CA ARG A 141 -3.00 -8.51 -0.90
C ARG A 141 -4.38 -8.82 -1.47
N SER A 142 -5.13 -7.80 -1.88
CA SER A 142 -6.45 -7.98 -2.51
C SER A 142 -6.36 -8.84 -3.78
N ALA A 143 -5.38 -8.58 -4.64
CA ALA A 143 -5.16 -9.38 -5.85
C ALA A 143 -4.78 -10.84 -5.53
N SER A 144 -3.89 -11.07 -4.56
CA SER A 144 -3.54 -12.44 -4.15
C SER A 144 -4.69 -13.18 -3.48
N ASP A 145 -5.50 -12.50 -2.68
CA ASP A 145 -6.64 -13.09 -1.98
C ASP A 145 -7.75 -13.45 -2.97
N GLU A 146 -7.99 -12.62 -3.99
CA GLU A 146 -8.92 -12.88 -5.09
C GLU A 146 -8.49 -14.12 -5.90
N LEU A 147 -7.19 -14.19 -6.25
CA LEU A 147 -6.64 -15.34 -6.98
C LEU A 147 -6.69 -16.64 -6.14
N ARG A 148 -6.49 -16.56 -4.82
CA ARG A 148 -6.59 -17.70 -3.91
C ARG A 148 -8.03 -18.21 -3.77
N LYS A 149 -9.01 -17.31 -3.73
CA LYS A 149 -10.44 -17.69 -3.71
C LYS A 149 -10.87 -18.43 -4.97
N LEU A 150 -10.33 -18.06 -6.13
CA LEU A 150 -10.57 -18.77 -7.40
C LEU A 150 -9.89 -20.14 -7.45
N ASN A 151 -8.90 -20.37 -6.58
CA ASN A 151 -8.13 -21.60 -6.49
C ASN A 151 -8.16 -22.18 -5.07
N PRO A 152 -9.34 -22.61 -4.57
CA PRO A 152 -9.50 -23.07 -3.20
C PRO A 152 -8.69 -24.33 -2.85
N TYR A 153 -8.17 -25.06 -3.85
CA TYR A 153 -7.27 -26.20 -3.69
C TYR A 153 -5.79 -25.81 -3.48
N ILE A 154 -5.50 -24.53 -3.28
CA ILE A 154 -4.18 -24.04 -2.82
C ILE A 154 -4.25 -23.90 -1.28
N ASN A 155 -4.12 -25.04 -0.61
CA ASN A 155 -3.86 -25.13 0.83
C ASN A 155 -2.84 -26.24 1.09
#